data_AF-A0A2T0VIM6-F1
#
_entry.id   AF-A0A2T0VIM6-F1
#
_cell.length_a   1.000
_cell.length_b   1.000
_cell.length_c   1.000
_cell.angle_alpha   90.00
_cell.angle_beta   90.00
_cell.angle_gamma   90.00
#
_symmetry.space_group_name_H-M   'P 1'
#
loop_
_entity.id
_entity.type
_entity.pdbx_description
1 polymer ?
#
loop_
_entity_poly.entity_id
_entity_poly.type
_entity_poly.pdbx_seq_one_letter_code
_entity_poly.pdbx_strand_id
1 'polypeptide(L)' 'MSDKTTIYQNWVAFGPAGAVGSIHRTDDGYIFRLLGDSEPRATYPSLEVAKSALHAALLPGSDWPEFREH' A
#
# COMPACT_ATOMS: atom_id res chain seq x y z
N MET A 1 23.34 -6.22 -8.47
CA MET A 1 23.12 -5.77 -7.09
C MET A 1 21.65 -5.97 -6.80
N SER A 2 21.29 -6.86 -5.88
CA SER A 2 19.89 -7.08 -5.52
C SER A 2 19.54 -6.04 -4.46
N ASP A 3 18.85 -4.98 -4.86
CA ASP A 3 18.25 -4.04 -3.91
C ASP A 3 17.20 -4.81 -3.11
N LYS A 4 17.62 -5.36 -1.98
CA LYS A 4 16.77 -6.13 -1.08
C LYS A 4 16.09 -5.11 -0.20
N THR A 5 15.09 -4.43 -0.75
CA THR A 5 14.18 -3.61 0.05
C THR A 5 13.66 -4.49 1.19
N THR A 6 14.15 -4.25 2.41
CA THR A 6 13.80 -5.08 3.56
C THR A 6 12.42 -4.64 4.02
N ILE A 7 11.44 -5.49 3.77
CA ILE A 7 10.05 -5.26 4.19
C ILE A 7 9.95 -5.70 5.65
N TYR A 8 9.66 -4.75 6.54
CA TYR A 8 9.52 -5.03 7.97
C TYR A 8 8.11 -5.47 8.34
N GLN A 9 7.12 -4.84 7.72
CA GLN A 9 5.70 -5.04 8.00
C GLN A 9 4.89 -4.78 6.74
N ASN A 10 3.74 -5.45 6.61
CA ASN A 10 2.84 -5.29 5.49
C ASN A 10 1.39 -5.12 5.98
N TRP A 11 0.64 -4.24 5.30
CA TRP A 11 -0.79 -4.08 5.49
C TRP A 11 -1.51 -4.30 4.17
N VAL A 12 -2.43 -5.26 4.12
CA VAL A 12 -3.27 -5.51 2.96
C VAL A 12 -4.50 -4.61 3.04
N ALA A 13 -4.79 -3.88 1.96
CA ALA A 13 -5.96 -3.04 1.82
C ALA A 13 -7.11 -3.86 1.21
N PHE A 14 -8.21 -4.01 1.94
CA PHE A 14 -9.42 -4.72 1.52
C PHE A 14 -10.53 -3.73 1.17
N GLY A 15 -10.93 -3.74 -0.09
CA GLY A 15 -12.15 -3.08 -0.56
C GLY A 15 -13.37 -4.01 -0.50
N PRO A 16 -14.55 -3.53 -0.92
CA PRO A 16 -15.81 -4.28 -0.84
C PRO A 16 -15.80 -5.59 -1.65
N ALA A 17 -14.99 -5.67 -2.71
CA ALA A 17 -14.86 -6.85 -3.56
C ALA A 17 -13.65 -7.75 -3.21
N GLY A 18 -12.83 -7.36 -2.23
CA GLY A 18 -11.60 -8.09 -1.86
C GLY A 18 -10.38 -7.19 -1.76
N ALA A 19 -9.19 -7.78 -1.77
CA ALA A 19 -7.94 -7.02 -1.68
C ALA A 19 -7.76 -6.09 -2.89
N VAL A 20 -7.51 -4.81 -2.63
CA VAL A 20 -7.29 -3.78 -3.67
C VAL A 20 -5.83 -3.34 -3.74
N GLY A 21 -5.03 -3.63 -2.71
CA GLY A 21 -3.61 -3.32 -2.68
C GLY A 21 -2.95 -3.75 -1.37
N SER A 22 -1.69 -3.38 -1.22
CA SER A 22 -0.88 -3.64 -0.03
C SER A 22 0.07 -2.48 0.23
N ILE A 23 0.34 -2.20 1.50
CA ILE A 23 1.31 -1.21 1.97
C ILE A 23 2.43 -1.98 2.64
N HIS A 24 3.66 -1.67 2.28
CA HIS A 24 4.86 -2.30 2.82
C HIS A 24 5.69 -1.24 3.55
N ARG A 25 6.10 -1.56 4.77
CA ARG A 25 7.08 -0.76 5.52
C ARG A 25 8.48 -1.15 5.09
N THR A 26 9.23 -0.16 4.64
CA THR A 26 10.65 -0.26 4.28
C THR A 26 11.49 0.53 5.30
N ASP A 27 12.81 0.51 5.12
CA ASP A 27 13.73 1.34 5.90
C ASP A 27 13.54 2.84 5.61
N ASP A 28 13.23 3.17 4.35
CA ASP A 28 13.04 4.54 3.86
C ASP A 28 11.64 5.12 4.19
N GLY A 29 10.66 4.25 4.48
CA GLY A 29 9.31 4.66 4.87
C GLY A 29 8.23 3.64 4.54
N TYR A 30 7.16 4.09 3.90
CA TYR A 30 6.00 3.25 3.55
C TYR A 30 5.74 3.34 2.05
N ILE A 31 5.84 2.22 1.36
CA ILE A 31 5.48 2.12 -0.06
C ILE A 31 4.14 1.40 -0.17
N PHE A 32 3.32 1.73 -1.16
CA PHE A 32 2.13 0.94 -1.45
C PHE A 32 2.16 0.39 -2.87
N ARG A 33 1.51 -0.75 -3.06
CA ARG A 33 1.32 -1.41 -4.34
C ARG A 33 -0.15 -1.73 -4.52
N LEU A 34 -0.72 -1.33 -5.65
CA LEU A 34 -2.08 -1.70 -6.01
C LEU A 34 -2.11 -3.11 -6.60
N LEU A 35 -3.23 -3.80 -6.41
CA LEU A 35 -3.43 -5.10 -7.03
C LEU A 35 -3.52 -4.93 -8.55
N GLY A 36 -2.57 -5.53 -9.28
CA GLY A 36 -2.44 -5.39 -10.74
C GLY A 36 -1.33 -4.43 -11.18
N ASP A 37 -0.75 -3.66 -10.25
CA ASP A 37 0.45 -2.87 -10.52
C ASP A 37 1.70 -3.74 -10.36
N SER A 38 2.64 -3.63 -11.30
CA SER A 38 3.86 -4.44 -11.29
C SER A 38 4.87 -3.91 -10.27
N GLU A 39 4.81 -2.60 -9.98
CA GLU A 39 5.79 -1.91 -9.16
C GLU A 39 5.12 -1.21 -7.96
N PRO A 40 5.82 -1.11 -6.82
CA PRO A 40 5.35 -0.26 -5.75
C PRO A 40 5.43 1.21 -6.20
N ARG A 41 4.49 2.03 -5.72
CA ARG A 41 4.48 3.47 -5.94
C ARG A 41 5.49 4.17 -5.03
N ALA A 42 5.39 5.50 -4.98
CA ALA A 42 6.21 6.38 -4.16
C ALA A 42 6.32 5.92 -2.69
N THR A 43 7.46 6.26 -2.08
CA THR A 43 7.66 6.14 -0.64
C THR A 43 7.00 7.31 0.08
N TYR A 44 6.26 6.98 1.13
CA TYR A 44 5.58 7.92 2.00
C TYR A 44 6.24 7.92 3.38
N PRO A 45 6.30 9.08 4.05
CA PRO A 45 6.97 9.20 5.35
C PRO A 45 6.19 8.52 6.49
N SER A 46 4.92 8.17 6.29
CA SER A 46 4.06 7.59 7.33
C SER A 46 2.96 6.71 6.75
N LEU A 47 2.52 5.73 7.54
CA LEU A 47 1.46 4.79 7.18
C LEU A 47 0.15 5.50 6.80
N GLU A 48 -0.25 6.55 7.53
CA GLU A 48 -1.49 7.28 7.26
C GLU A 48 -1.49 7.99 5.90
N VAL A 49 -0.33 8.53 5.51
CA VAL A 49 -0.14 9.16 4.19
C VAL A 49 -0.20 8.08 3.10
N ALA A 50 0.46 6.93 3.31
CA ALA A 50 0.38 5.81 2.39
C ALA A 50 -1.06 5.27 2.22
N LYS A 51 -1.82 5.18 3.32
CA LYS A 51 -3.24 4.76 3.29
C LYS A 51 -4.10 5.74 2.50
N SER A 52 -3.95 7.03 2.77
CA SER A 52 -4.66 8.09 2.05
C SER A 52 -4.29 8.12 0.57
N ALA A 53 -3.01 7.96 0.24
CA ALA A 53 -2.54 7.92 -1.13
C ALA A 53 -3.01 6.66 -1.88
N LEU A 54 -3.07 5.51 -1.21
CA LEU A 54 -3.65 4.28 -1.76
C LEU A 54 -5.13 4.50 -2.08
N HIS A 55 -5.91 5.06 -1.14
CA HIS A 55 -7.33 5.36 -1.36
C HIS A 55 -7.53 6.36 -2.51
N ALA A 56 -6.72 7.42 -2.57
CA ALA A 56 -6.75 8.39 -3.65
C ALA A 56 -6.36 7.80 -5.03
N ALA A 57 -5.63 6.68 -5.04
CA ALA A 57 -5.27 5.96 -6.26
C ALA A 57 -6.33 4.93 -6.69
N LEU A 58 -7.35 4.67 -5.86
CA LEU A 58 -8.49 3.82 -6.22
C LEU A 58 -9.45 4.55 -7.17
N LEU A 59 -10.39 3.80 -7.73
CA LEU A 59 -11.43 4.36 -8.60
C LEU A 59 -12.26 5.41 -7.84
N PRO A 60 -12.65 6.52 -8.49
CA PRO A 60 -13.50 7.53 -7.87
C PRO A 60 -14.82 6.90 -7.40
N GLY A 61 -15.18 7.17 -6.15
CA GLY A 61 -16.33 6.52 -5.48
C GLY A 61 -16.02 5.21 -4.78
N SER A 62 -14.76 4.76 -4.78
CA SER A 62 -14.33 3.65 -3.92
C SER A 62 -14.45 4.04 -2.45
N ASP A 63 -15.03 3.15 -1.66
CA ASP A 63 -15.08 3.30 -0.21
C ASP A 63 -13.68 3.22 0.40
N TRP A 64 -13.57 3.63 1.66
CA TRP A 64 -12.29 3.57 2.37
C TRP A 64 -11.92 2.10 2.63
N PRO A 65 -10.77 1.63 2.14
CA PRO A 65 -10.39 0.24 2.31
C PRO A 65 -10.01 -0.07 3.76
N GLU A 66 -10.31 -1.29 4.20
CA GLU A 66 -9.88 -1.81 5.49
C GLU A 66 -8.43 -2.30 5.39
N PHE A 67 -7.54 -1.75 6.21
CA PHE A 67 -6.13 -2.12 6.21
C PHE A 67 -5.86 -3.13 7.33
N ARG A 68 -5.46 -4.36 6.97
CA ARG A 68 -5.08 -5.41 7.94
C ARG A 68 -3.60 -5.73 7.85
N GLU A 69 -2.93 -5.75 9.00
CA GLU A 69 -1.54 -6.18 9.11
C GLU A 69 -1.42 -7.70 8.90
N HIS A 70 -0.44 -8.14 8.10
CA HIS A 70 -0.20 -9.54 7.75
C HIS A 70 1.29 -9.86 7.62
#